data_AF-A0A1H0EHA5-F1
#
_entry.id   AF-A0A1H0EHA5-F1
#
_cell.length_a   1.000
_cell.length_b   1.000
_cell.length_c   1.000
_cell.angle_alpha   90.00
_cell.angle_beta   90.00
_cell.angle_gamma   90.00
#
_symmetry.space_group_name_H-M   'P 1'
#
loop_
_entity.id
_entity.type
_entity.pdbx_description
1 polymer ?
#
loop_
_entity_poly.entity_id
_entity_poly.type
_entity_poly.pdbx_seq_one_letter_code
_entity_poly.pdbx_strand_id
1 'polypeptide(L)'
;MSIIIVNTESIAHYSIKEYRGMVTAHQVIGTNVFAEFLAGFTDVLGGTSGAYREKLELLCEDVRNQLSENAEAIGANAIIGYRIDFDEISGKGMSMFMVSCIGTAVVIEPDRYEIYEKLHNLNTYLKDGLLTQEQYEYEKNQIQNNSENFLANDVKLHAKKVEEERILKEKTQTALEKERKRRSLLSEEELRKEDVISSKSENIWMLSAEGIQKAKLPYTLKGKTMEEVIINLLADDMFNEAGKYYMEQTGADSESAYEYIYNLFFPEN
;
A
#
# COMPACT_ATOMS: atom_id res chain seq x y z
N MET A 1 22.40 4.49 10.76
CA MET A 1 21.73 3.68 11.81
C MET A 1 20.41 4.38 12.03
N SER A 2 19.24 3.74 11.88
CA SER A 2 17.97 4.48 11.91
C SER A 2 17.72 5.09 13.30
N ILE A 3 17.70 6.42 13.40
CA ILE A 3 17.35 7.13 14.64
C ILE A 3 15.92 6.78 15.08
N ILE A 4 15.68 6.65 16.38
CA ILE A 4 14.34 6.40 16.93
C ILE A 4 13.60 7.73 17.03
N ILE A 5 12.35 7.78 16.56
CA ILE A 5 11.51 8.98 16.64
C ILE A 5 10.19 8.61 17.30
N VAL A 6 9.83 9.32 18.37
CA VAL A 6 8.55 9.15 19.07
C VAL A 6 7.90 10.50 19.34
N ASN A 7 6.57 10.51 19.40
CA ASN A 7 5.79 11.70 19.77
C ASN A 7 5.60 11.82 21.30
N THR A 8 6.09 10.86 22.08
CA THR A 8 6.08 10.88 23.55
C THR A 8 7.31 11.59 24.11
N GLU A 9 7.23 12.06 25.36
CA GLU A 9 8.35 12.74 26.04
C GLU A 9 9.45 11.77 26.53
N SER A 10 9.16 10.47 26.54
CA SER A 10 10.10 9.41 26.94
C SER A 10 9.91 8.16 26.10
N ILE A 11 10.91 7.29 26.11
CA ILE A 11 10.88 5.99 25.45
C ILE A 11 10.93 4.92 26.54
N ALA A 12 9.94 4.03 26.58
CA ALA A 12 9.86 2.99 27.60
C ALA A 12 11.11 2.09 27.58
N HIS A 13 11.62 1.72 28.75
CA HIS A 13 12.85 0.93 28.95
C HIS A 13 14.16 1.60 28.53
N TYR A 14 14.13 2.90 28.23
CA TYR A 14 15.31 3.69 27.92
C TYR A 14 15.37 4.92 28.84
N SER A 15 16.57 5.20 29.34
CA SER A 15 16.85 6.43 30.07
C SER A 15 17.53 7.43 29.15
N ILE A 16 17.12 8.70 29.23
CA ILE A 16 17.80 9.80 28.55
C ILE A 16 19.09 10.11 29.29
N LYS A 17 20.22 10.02 28.59
CA LYS A 17 21.56 10.38 29.10
C LYS A 17 21.88 11.83 28.87
N GLU A 18 21.58 12.34 27.69
CA GLU A 18 21.90 13.70 27.29
C GLU A 18 20.79 14.29 26.43
N TYR A 19 20.43 15.54 26.69
CA TYR A 19 19.59 16.33 25.79
C TYR A 19 20.50 17.11 24.84
N ARG A 20 20.34 16.90 23.54
CA ARG A 20 21.09 17.58 22.47
C ARG A 20 20.39 18.85 21.97
N GLY A 21 19.23 19.17 22.52
CA GLY A 21 18.45 20.36 22.19
C GLY A 21 17.35 20.08 21.18
N MET A 22 16.65 21.13 20.79
CA MET A 22 15.57 21.07 19.81
C MET A 22 16.13 20.96 18.40
N VAL A 23 15.54 20.08 17.60
CA VAL A 23 15.78 19.97 16.16
C VAL A 23 14.51 20.29 15.41
N THR A 24 14.66 20.88 14.22
CA THR A 24 13.54 21.22 13.34
C THR A 24 13.89 20.87 11.89
N ALA A 25 12.87 20.65 11.07
CA ALA A 25 13.00 20.55 9.62
C ALA A 25 11.73 21.11 8.96
N HIS A 26 11.89 21.69 7.77
CA HIS A 26 10.84 22.41 7.07
C HIS A 26 10.91 22.15 5.56
N GLN A 27 9.76 22.03 4.92
CA GLN A 27 9.65 21.96 3.46
C GLN A 27 8.50 22.84 2.99
N VAL A 28 8.73 23.62 1.93
CA VAL A 28 7.77 24.57 1.38
C VAL A 28 7.40 24.17 -0.03
N ILE A 29 6.11 24.15 -0.33
CA ILE A 29 5.54 23.74 -1.61
C ILE A 29 4.85 24.96 -2.25
N GLY A 30 5.23 25.26 -3.48
CA GLY A 30 4.69 26.39 -4.24
C GLY A 30 3.28 26.16 -4.80
N THR A 31 2.60 27.26 -5.10
CA THR A 31 1.20 27.31 -5.58
C THR A 31 0.96 26.48 -6.85
N ASN A 32 1.91 26.46 -7.79
CA ASN A 32 1.77 25.65 -9.02
C ASN A 32 1.81 24.15 -8.72
N VAL A 33 2.68 23.71 -7.81
CA VAL A 33 2.79 22.30 -7.40
C VAL A 33 1.55 21.88 -6.62
N PHE A 34 1.01 22.77 -5.77
CA PHE A 34 -0.24 22.52 -5.02
C PHE A 34 -1.47 22.50 -5.93
N ALA A 35 -1.55 23.38 -6.93
CA ALA A 35 -2.62 23.35 -7.93
C ALA A 35 -2.59 22.08 -8.77
N GLU A 36 -1.40 21.61 -9.20
CA GLU A 36 -1.22 20.30 -9.84
C GLU A 36 -1.57 19.14 -8.88
N PHE A 37 -1.30 19.30 -7.59
CA PHE A 37 -1.68 18.37 -6.52
C PHE A 37 -3.20 18.21 -6.40
N LEU A 38 -3.97 19.28 -6.64
CA LEU A 38 -5.43 19.29 -6.61
C LEU A 38 -6.07 18.96 -7.97
N ALA A 39 -5.44 19.34 -9.07
CA ALA A 39 -5.97 19.12 -10.42
C ALA A 39 -5.90 17.66 -10.86
N GLY A 40 -4.89 16.90 -10.41
CA GLY A 40 -4.79 15.45 -10.66
C GLY A 40 -5.86 14.61 -9.92
N PHE A 41 -6.69 15.23 -9.08
CA PHE A 41 -7.70 14.58 -8.23
C PHE A 41 -9.12 14.57 -8.80
N THR A 42 -9.43 15.47 -9.73
CA THR A 42 -10.80 15.66 -10.22
C THR A 42 -11.27 14.56 -11.18
N ASP A 43 -10.37 13.77 -11.77
CA ASP A 43 -10.73 12.76 -12.78
C ASP A 43 -11.10 11.38 -12.21
N VAL A 44 -10.96 11.16 -10.89
CA VAL A 44 -11.29 9.88 -10.24
C VAL A 44 -12.55 10.04 -9.38
N LEU A 45 -13.70 9.85 -10.00
CA LEU A 45 -14.99 9.76 -9.32
C LEU A 45 -14.98 8.62 -8.30
N GLY A 46 -15.01 8.97 -7.01
CA GLY A 46 -15.53 8.11 -5.95
C GLY A 46 -14.62 6.98 -5.46
N GLY A 47 -13.56 7.32 -4.74
CA GLY A 47 -12.81 6.37 -3.93
C GLY A 47 -11.55 7.03 -3.37
N THR A 48 -11.52 7.27 -2.07
CA THR A 48 -10.43 7.85 -1.26
C THR A 48 -9.11 8.13 -1.99
N SER A 49 -8.77 9.41 -2.02
CA SER A 49 -7.69 10.09 -2.74
C SER A 49 -6.27 9.50 -2.61
N GLY A 50 -5.99 8.39 -3.30
CA GLY A 50 -4.70 7.67 -3.22
C GLY A 50 -3.45 8.53 -3.51
N ALA A 51 -3.44 9.27 -4.62
CA ALA A 51 -2.27 10.08 -5.01
C ALA A 51 -2.05 11.36 -4.14
N TYR A 52 -3.07 11.87 -3.44
CA TYR A 52 -3.00 13.06 -2.58
C TYR A 52 -2.32 12.66 -1.29
N ARG A 53 -2.80 11.52 -0.74
CA ARG A 53 -2.22 10.85 0.40
C ARG A 53 -0.77 10.43 0.11
N GLU A 54 -0.50 9.81 -1.03
CA GLU A 54 0.85 9.37 -1.39
C GLU A 54 1.84 10.53 -1.42
N LYS A 55 1.48 11.64 -2.06
CA LYS A 55 2.36 12.80 -2.09
C LYS A 55 2.51 13.47 -0.71
N LEU A 56 1.46 13.48 0.13
CA LEU A 56 1.60 13.94 1.52
C LEU A 56 2.51 13.03 2.34
N GLU A 57 2.42 11.71 2.13
CA GLU A 57 3.32 10.73 2.75
C GLU A 57 4.77 11.01 2.36
N LEU A 58 5.05 11.28 1.08
CA LEU A 58 6.39 11.64 0.60
C LEU A 58 6.93 12.92 1.27
N LEU A 59 6.11 13.97 1.38
CA LEU A 59 6.50 15.22 2.04
C LEU A 59 6.81 15.01 3.52
N CYS A 60 5.99 14.21 4.21
CA CYS A 60 6.23 13.86 5.61
C CYS A 60 7.53 13.05 5.75
N GLU A 61 7.80 12.13 4.83
CA GLU A 61 9.01 11.31 4.83
C GLU A 61 10.26 12.17 4.61
N ASP A 62 10.26 13.06 3.61
CA ASP A 62 11.35 13.99 3.32
C ASP A 62 11.70 14.85 4.54
N VAL A 63 10.68 15.46 5.16
CA VAL A 63 10.85 16.34 6.32
C VAL A 63 11.31 15.55 7.54
N ARG A 64 10.80 14.32 7.73
CA ARG A 64 11.25 13.41 8.81
C ARG A 64 12.70 12.98 8.62
N ASN A 65 13.13 12.71 7.38
CA ASN A 65 14.51 12.34 7.07
C ASN A 65 15.46 13.50 7.36
N GLN A 66 15.13 14.72 6.95
CA GLN A 66 15.90 15.92 7.31
C GLN A 66 16.00 16.13 8.82
N LEU A 67 14.90 15.93 9.57
CA LEU A 67 14.94 16.02 11.03
C LEU A 67 15.86 14.97 11.64
N SER A 68 15.86 13.76 11.09
CA SER A 68 16.72 12.65 11.50
C SER A 68 18.19 13.00 11.28
N GLU A 69 18.54 13.50 10.10
CA GLU A 69 19.89 13.96 9.75
C GLU A 69 20.36 15.08 10.68
N ASN A 70 19.48 16.06 10.98
CA ASN A 70 19.79 17.15 11.91
C ASN A 70 20.10 16.64 13.33
N ALA A 71 19.36 15.64 13.81
CA ALA A 71 19.59 15.02 15.11
C ALA A 71 20.86 14.17 15.14
N GLU A 72 21.12 13.39 14.09
CA GLU A 72 22.35 12.59 13.95
C GLU A 72 23.59 13.49 13.89
N ALA A 73 23.51 14.64 13.18
CA ALA A 73 24.60 15.60 13.06
C ALA A 73 25.06 16.19 14.41
N ILE A 74 24.17 16.25 15.41
CA ILE A 74 24.48 16.69 16.78
C ILE A 74 24.71 15.52 17.76
N GLY A 75 24.89 14.29 17.23
CA GLY A 75 25.23 13.11 18.00
C GLY A 75 24.08 12.56 18.85
N ALA A 76 22.82 12.80 18.45
CA ALA A 76 21.67 12.16 19.06
C ALA A 76 21.42 10.77 18.44
N ASN A 77 20.79 9.88 19.20
CA ASN A 77 20.35 8.56 18.73
C ASN A 77 18.83 8.36 18.86
N ALA A 78 18.11 9.37 19.38
CA ALA A 78 16.66 9.42 19.36
C ALA A 78 16.12 10.86 19.32
N ILE A 79 14.87 10.99 18.90
CA ILE A 79 14.05 12.21 18.91
C ILE A 79 12.78 11.91 19.70
N ILE A 80 12.52 12.69 20.74
CA ILE A 80 11.30 12.63 21.57
C ILE A 80 10.44 13.87 21.34
N GLY A 81 9.16 13.78 21.68
CA GLY A 81 8.21 14.88 21.52
C GLY A 81 8.03 15.32 20.07
N TYR A 82 8.19 14.40 19.13
CA TYR A 82 8.03 14.66 17.69
C TYR A 82 6.64 15.22 17.38
N ARG A 83 6.61 16.35 16.68
CA ARG A 83 5.39 17.00 16.19
C ARG A 83 5.59 17.39 14.73
N ILE A 84 4.52 17.29 13.95
CA ILE A 84 4.45 17.73 12.56
C ILE A 84 3.24 18.63 12.40
N ASP A 85 3.46 19.78 11.77
CA ASP A 85 2.47 20.82 11.56
C ASP A 85 2.46 21.21 10.07
N PHE A 86 1.28 21.61 9.61
CA PHE A 86 1.02 22.00 8.23
C PHE A 86 0.47 23.42 8.22
N ASP A 87 1.20 24.34 7.59
CA ASP A 87 0.86 25.76 7.55
C ASP A 87 0.62 26.22 6.12
N GLU A 88 -0.42 27.02 5.90
CA GLU A 88 -0.60 27.75 4.66
C GLU A 88 0.02 29.14 4.78
N ILE A 89 0.98 29.44 3.90
CA ILE A 89 1.59 30.76 3.74
C ILE A 89 1.00 31.39 2.49
N SER A 90 0.00 32.25 2.65
CA SER A 90 -0.66 32.95 1.54
C SER A 90 -0.28 34.44 1.48
N GLY A 91 0.04 34.93 0.29
CA GLY A 91 0.42 36.33 0.07
C GLY A 91 0.56 36.69 -1.41
N LYS A 92 0.11 37.90 -1.79
CA LYS A 92 0.20 38.44 -3.16
C LYS A 92 -0.33 37.51 -4.27
N GLY A 93 -1.38 36.73 -3.98
CA GLY A 93 -1.97 35.79 -4.93
C GLY A 93 -1.23 34.46 -5.09
N MET A 94 -0.19 34.21 -4.29
CA MET A 94 0.48 32.92 -4.18
C MET A 94 0.05 32.26 -2.86
N SER A 95 -0.37 30.99 -2.92
CA SER A 95 -0.58 30.13 -1.76
C SER A 95 0.54 29.10 -1.70
N MET A 96 1.31 29.10 -0.62
CA MET A 96 2.36 28.12 -0.36
C MET A 96 1.95 27.24 0.80
N PHE A 97 2.32 25.97 0.75
CA PHE A 97 2.05 25.01 1.82
C PHE A 97 3.38 24.62 2.46
N MET A 98 3.48 24.80 3.77
CA MET A 98 4.68 24.48 4.54
C MET A 98 4.40 23.29 5.45
N VAL A 99 5.29 22.31 5.40
CA VAL A 99 5.33 21.19 6.34
C VAL A 99 6.50 21.44 7.28
N SER A 100 6.22 21.50 8.58
CA SER A 100 7.23 21.71 9.62
C SER A 100 7.21 20.55 10.58
N CYS A 101 8.37 20.04 10.97
CA CYS A 101 8.46 19.11 12.09
C CYS A 101 9.49 19.57 13.11
N ILE A 102 9.21 19.24 14.37
CA ILE A 102 10.04 19.60 15.51
C ILE A 102 10.16 18.39 16.46
N GLY A 103 11.23 18.37 17.23
CA GLY A 103 11.41 17.41 18.31
C GLY A 103 12.61 17.75 19.17
N THR A 104 12.80 17.01 20.26
CA THR A 104 13.99 17.13 21.11
C THR A 104 14.92 15.97 20.81
N ALA A 105 16.12 16.29 20.33
CA ALA A 105 17.17 15.31 20.08
C ALA A 105 17.81 14.90 21.40
N VAL A 106 17.95 13.60 21.61
CA VAL A 106 18.46 13.02 22.86
C VAL A 106 19.41 11.86 22.58
N VAL A 107 20.29 11.60 23.55
CA VAL A 107 21.03 10.34 23.65
C VAL A 107 20.32 9.47 24.67
N ILE A 108 19.83 8.32 24.25
CA ILE A 108 19.20 7.31 25.10
C ILE A 108 20.08 6.08 25.24
N GLU A 109 19.94 5.39 26.37
CA GLU A 109 20.50 4.07 26.60
C GLU A 109 19.46 3.19 27.30
N PRO A 110 19.54 1.85 27.14
CA PRO A 110 18.68 0.94 27.89
C PRO A 110 18.73 1.20 29.39
N ASP A 111 17.57 1.25 30.04
CA ASP A 111 17.47 1.45 31.47
C ASP A 111 17.89 0.18 32.22
N ARG A 112 19.17 0.12 32.58
CA ARG A 112 19.73 -1.02 33.31
C ARG A 112 19.20 -1.12 34.74
N TYR A 113 18.74 -0.02 35.34
CA TYR A 113 18.20 -0.05 36.70
C TYR A 113 16.89 -0.83 36.76
N GLU A 114 16.04 -0.69 35.76
CA GLU A 114 14.79 -1.47 35.66
C GLU A 114 15.06 -2.98 35.63
N ILE A 115 16.11 -3.41 34.91
CA ILE A 115 16.54 -4.80 34.86
C ILE A 115 17.04 -5.26 36.22
N TYR A 116 17.89 -4.45 36.87
CA TYR A 116 18.44 -4.79 38.19
C TYR A 116 17.36 -4.89 39.26
N GLU A 117 16.36 -4.00 39.24
CA GLU A 117 15.23 -4.05 40.15
C GLU A 117 14.39 -5.31 39.94
N LYS A 118 14.06 -5.65 38.68
CA LYS A 118 13.35 -6.89 38.33
C LYS A 118 14.10 -8.13 38.82
N LEU A 119 15.41 -8.21 38.58
CA LEU A 119 16.24 -9.33 39.04
C LEU A 119 16.37 -9.37 40.58
N HIS A 120 16.43 -8.22 41.24
CA HIS A 120 16.47 -8.12 42.69
C HIS A 120 15.16 -8.62 43.32
N ASN A 121 14.02 -8.19 42.79
CA ASN A 121 12.70 -8.64 43.23
C ASN A 121 12.53 -10.14 42.99
N LEU A 122 12.94 -10.65 41.83
CA LEU A 122 12.90 -12.07 41.50
C LEU A 122 13.71 -12.92 42.49
N ASN A 123 14.90 -12.46 42.87
CA ASN A 123 15.73 -13.12 43.88
C ASN A 123 15.08 -13.06 45.27
N THR A 124 14.44 -11.95 45.61
CA THR A 124 13.70 -11.79 46.87
C THR A 124 12.52 -12.78 46.93
N TYR A 125 11.74 -12.90 45.86
CA TYR A 125 10.64 -13.87 45.79
C TYR A 125 11.12 -15.33 45.92
N LEU A 126 12.27 -15.68 45.35
CA LEU A 126 12.88 -17.00 45.54
C LEU A 126 13.26 -17.23 47.01
N LYS A 127 13.89 -16.24 47.66
CA LYS A 127 14.28 -16.32 49.09
C LYS A 127 13.08 -16.43 50.01
N ASP A 128 12.00 -15.73 49.69
CA ASP A 128 10.75 -15.74 50.44
C ASP A 128 9.92 -17.02 50.18
N GLY A 129 10.39 -17.91 49.28
CA GLY A 129 9.73 -19.16 48.93
C GLY A 129 8.48 -18.98 48.06
N LEU A 130 8.29 -17.80 47.47
CA LEU A 130 7.19 -17.47 46.57
C LEU A 130 7.41 -18.03 45.15
N LEU A 131 8.65 -18.39 44.81
CA LEU A 131 9.03 -19.01 43.54
C LEU A 131 9.83 -20.29 43.76
N THR A 132 9.66 -21.26 42.85
CA THR A 132 10.57 -22.40 42.76
C THR A 132 11.84 -22.02 42.00
N GLN A 133 12.92 -22.81 42.15
CA GLN A 133 14.17 -22.59 41.41
C GLN A 133 13.97 -22.63 39.89
N GLU A 134 13.07 -23.48 39.41
CA GLU A 134 12.76 -23.62 37.99
C GLU A 134 12.01 -22.39 37.45
N GLN A 135 11.03 -21.88 38.21
CA GLN A 135 10.33 -20.63 37.89
C GLN A 135 11.29 -19.43 37.89
N TYR A 136 12.18 -19.36 38.88
CA TYR A 136 13.21 -18.32 38.95
C TYR A 136 14.12 -18.32 37.71
N GLU A 137 14.67 -19.46 37.31
CA GLU A 137 15.55 -19.50 36.12
C GLU A 137 14.79 -19.24 34.82
N TYR A 138 13.52 -19.64 34.72
CA TYR A 138 12.68 -19.30 33.59
C TYR A 138 12.48 -17.77 33.49
N GLU A 139 12.01 -17.12 34.55
CA GLU A 139 11.72 -15.68 34.54
C GLU A 139 12.99 -14.83 34.38
N LYS A 140 14.10 -15.25 35.00
CA LYS A 140 15.41 -14.60 34.83
C LYS A 140 15.87 -14.61 33.38
N ASN A 141 15.74 -15.75 32.68
CA ASN A 141 16.05 -15.84 31.26
C ASN A 141 15.13 -14.95 30.41
N GLN A 142 13.84 -14.83 30.76
CA GLN A 142 12.93 -13.92 30.05
C GLN A 142 13.32 -12.45 30.24
N ILE A 143 13.67 -12.02 31.45
CA ILE A 143 14.12 -10.65 31.74
C ILE A 143 15.39 -10.33 30.95
N GLN A 144 16.35 -11.26 30.89
CA GLN A 144 17.60 -11.09 30.14
C GLN A 144 17.34 -11.05 28.62
N ASN A 145 16.54 -11.97 28.07
CA ASN A 145 16.25 -12.00 26.63
C ASN A 145 15.42 -10.80 26.14
N ASN A 146 14.50 -10.30 26.97
CA ASN A 146 13.69 -9.14 26.62
C ASN A 146 14.51 -7.84 26.66
N SER A 147 15.48 -7.73 27.57
CA SER A 147 16.36 -6.56 27.70
C SER A 147 17.19 -6.23 26.46
N GLU A 148 17.43 -7.22 25.60
CA GLU A 148 18.13 -7.03 24.32
C GLU A 148 17.21 -6.58 23.16
N ASN A 149 15.87 -6.64 23.33
CA ASN A 149 14.92 -6.64 22.19
C ASN A 149 13.83 -5.54 22.20
N PHE A 150 13.77 -4.66 23.20
CA PHE A 150 12.59 -3.79 23.42
C PHE A 150 12.26 -2.76 22.31
N LEU A 151 13.24 -2.21 21.57
CA LEU A 151 12.96 -1.30 20.43
C LEU A 151 13.20 -1.93 19.06
N ALA A 152 13.93 -3.04 19.03
CA ALA A 152 14.31 -3.67 17.79
C ALA A 152 13.09 -4.22 17.05
N ASN A 153 12.07 -4.75 17.73
CA ASN A 153 10.99 -5.42 17.03
C ASN A 153 9.93 -4.46 16.48
N ASP A 154 9.42 -3.50 17.25
CA ASP A 154 8.31 -2.65 16.77
C ASP A 154 8.74 -1.61 15.74
N VAL A 155 9.90 -0.98 15.94
CA VAL A 155 10.48 -0.04 14.95
C VAL A 155 10.92 -0.77 13.69
N LYS A 156 11.56 -1.96 13.81
CA LYS A 156 11.90 -2.76 12.61
C LYS A 156 10.65 -3.31 11.94
N LEU A 157 9.61 -3.69 12.67
CA LEU A 157 8.36 -4.20 12.11
C LEU A 157 7.63 -3.10 11.34
N HIS A 158 7.56 -1.89 11.90
CA HIS A 158 6.97 -0.75 11.19
C HIS A 158 7.80 -0.35 9.97
N ALA A 159 9.13 -0.22 10.11
CA ALA A 159 10.02 0.07 8.99
C ALA A 159 9.94 -1.00 7.89
N LYS A 160 9.87 -2.28 8.27
CA LYS A 160 9.70 -3.40 7.33
C LYS A 160 8.36 -3.36 6.62
N LYS A 161 7.26 -3.08 7.33
CA LYS A 161 5.93 -2.91 6.72
C LYS A 161 5.89 -1.74 5.74
N VAL A 162 6.45 -0.60 6.12
CA VAL A 162 6.55 0.58 5.25
C VAL A 162 7.35 0.25 3.98
N GLU A 163 8.48 -0.44 4.12
CA GLU A 163 9.29 -0.85 2.96
C GLU A 163 8.58 -1.89 2.08
N GLU A 164 7.88 -2.86 2.67
CA GLU A 164 7.07 -3.83 1.94
C GLU A 164 5.93 -3.15 1.15
N GLU A 165 5.25 -2.18 1.76
CA GLU A 165 4.22 -1.36 1.10
C GLU A 165 4.81 -0.51 -0.03
N ARG A 166 5.99 0.09 0.17
CA ARG A 166 6.71 0.87 -0.85
C ARG A 166 7.06 0.01 -2.06
N ILE A 167 7.66 -1.15 -1.83
CA ILE A 167 8.00 -2.12 -2.89
C ILE A 167 6.75 -2.58 -3.64
N LEU A 168 5.64 -2.82 -2.93
CA LEU A 168 4.38 -3.21 -3.54
C LEU A 168 3.81 -2.08 -4.42
N LYS A 169 3.81 -0.83 -3.93
CA LYS A 169 3.37 0.34 -4.70
C LYS A 169 4.20 0.52 -5.98
N GLU A 170 5.52 0.46 -5.89
CA GLU A 170 6.42 0.56 -7.06
C GLU A 170 6.14 -0.54 -8.11
N LYS A 171 5.96 -1.78 -7.66
CA LYS A 171 5.61 -2.90 -8.56
C LYS A 171 4.27 -2.67 -9.24
N THR A 172 3.28 -2.17 -8.50
CA THR A 172 1.93 -1.91 -9.01
C THR A 172 1.96 -0.78 -10.03
N GLN A 173 2.70 0.30 -9.75
CA GLN A 173 2.86 1.44 -10.66
C GLN A 173 3.60 1.05 -11.94
N THR A 174 4.66 0.26 -11.82
CA THR A 174 5.40 -0.29 -12.97
C THR A 174 4.50 -1.19 -13.83
N ALA A 175 3.64 -2.00 -13.21
CA ALA A 175 2.67 -2.83 -13.93
C ALA A 175 1.63 -1.97 -14.66
N LEU A 176 1.15 -0.90 -14.02
CA LEU A 176 0.19 0.05 -14.58
C LEU A 176 0.77 0.81 -15.79
N GLU A 177 2.04 1.23 -15.73
CA GLU A 177 2.73 1.85 -16.85
C GLU A 177 2.91 0.89 -18.03
N LYS A 178 3.25 -0.37 -17.75
CA LYS A 178 3.35 -1.41 -18.78
C LYS A 178 1.98 -1.65 -19.44
N GLU A 179 0.91 -1.75 -18.67
CA GLU A 179 -0.45 -1.92 -19.21
C GLU A 179 -0.91 -0.71 -20.03
N ARG A 180 -0.64 0.52 -19.56
CA ARG A 180 -0.94 1.73 -20.34
C ARG A 180 -0.22 1.74 -21.69
N LYS A 181 1.05 1.35 -21.69
CA LYS A 181 1.83 1.24 -22.93
C LYS A 181 1.30 0.14 -23.85
N ARG A 182 0.91 -1.01 -23.30
CA ARG A 182 0.26 -2.11 -24.04
C ARG A 182 -1.04 -1.64 -24.69
N ARG A 183 -1.94 -1.01 -23.92
CA ARG A 183 -3.21 -0.48 -24.41
C ARG A 183 -3.05 0.61 -25.48
N SER A 184 -1.98 1.41 -25.42
CA SER A 184 -1.72 2.43 -26.44
C SER A 184 -1.34 1.86 -27.82
N LEU A 185 -0.99 0.58 -27.89
CA LEU A 185 -0.62 -0.11 -29.13
C LEU A 185 -1.80 -0.88 -29.75
N LEU A 186 -2.93 -0.99 -29.05
CA LEU A 186 -4.12 -1.70 -29.49
C LEU A 186 -4.99 -0.80 -30.39
N SER A 187 -5.67 -1.41 -31.35
CA SER A 187 -6.72 -0.76 -32.13
C SER A 187 -7.97 -0.48 -31.28
N GLU A 188 -8.84 0.44 -31.75
CA GLU A 188 -10.12 0.72 -31.07
C GLU A 188 -11.01 -0.52 -30.93
N GLU A 189 -10.96 -1.43 -31.91
CA GLU A 189 -11.70 -2.70 -31.88
C GLU A 189 -11.17 -3.65 -30.80
N GLU A 190 -9.85 -3.75 -30.65
CA GLU A 190 -9.21 -4.59 -29.63
C GLU A 190 -9.43 -4.04 -28.22
N LEU A 191 -9.37 -2.73 -28.03
CA LEU A 191 -9.68 -2.08 -26.75
C LEU A 191 -11.15 -2.32 -26.35
N ARG A 192 -12.07 -2.17 -27.31
CA ARG A 192 -13.50 -2.42 -27.10
C ARG A 192 -13.76 -3.88 -26.74
N LYS A 193 -13.07 -4.80 -27.40
CA LYS A 193 -13.14 -6.24 -27.09
C LYS A 193 -12.65 -6.52 -25.65
N GLU A 194 -11.49 -6.00 -25.26
CA GLU A 194 -10.94 -6.17 -23.90
C GLU A 194 -11.86 -5.58 -22.81
N ASP A 195 -12.40 -4.38 -23.01
CA ASP A 195 -13.28 -3.72 -22.02
C ASP A 195 -14.62 -4.46 -21.85
N VAL A 196 -15.20 -4.97 -22.94
CA VAL A 196 -16.41 -5.81 -22.89
C VAL A 196 -16.12 -7.12 -22.17
N ILE A 197 -15.02 -7.79 -22.51
CA ILE A 197 -14.64 -9.08 -21.91
C ILE A 197 -14.34 -8.91 -20.41
N SER A 198 -13.53 -7.91 -20.05
CA SER A 198 -13.12 -7.68 -18.66
C SER A 198 -14.30 -7.29 -17.76
N SER A 199 -15.28 -6.53 -18.26
CA SER A 199 -16.45 -6.11 -17.47
C SER A 199 -17.50 -7.21 -17.31
N LYS A 200 -17.46 -8.24 -18.15
CA LYS A 200 -18.46 -9.30 -18.22
C LYS A 200 -17.95 -10.68 -17.76
N SER A 201 -16.69 -10.80 -17.36
CA SER A 201 -16.09 -12.07 -16.91
C SER A 201 -16.84 -12.72 -15.75
N GLU A 202 -17.48 -11.95 -14.88
CA GLU A 202 -18.30 -12.47 -13.77
C GLU A 202 -19.62 -13.12 -14.22
N ASN A 203 -20.06 -12.88 -15.45
CA ASN A 203 -21.31 -13.38 -16.01
C ASN A 203 -21.12 -14.61 -16.93
N ILE A 204 -19.88 -14.99 -17.20
CA ILE A 204 -19.56 -16.05 -18.16
C ILE A 204 -20.03 -17.44 -17.77
N TRP A 205 -20.35 -17.67 -16.49
CA TRP A 205 -20.93 -18.93 -16.02
C TRP A 205 -22.30 -19.24 -16.67
N MET A 206 -22.92 -18.28 -17.36
CA MET A 206 -24.12 -18.49 -18.18
C MET A 206 -23.84 -19.22 -19.50
N LEU A 207 -22.58 -19.30 -19.93
CA LEU A 207 -22.14 -20.00 -21.13
C LEU A 207 -22.13 -21.52 -20.90
N SER A 208 -22.71 -22.29 -21.82
CA SER A 208 -22.59 -23.75 -21.81
C SER A 208 -22.79 -24.34 -23.21
N ALA A 209 -22.20 -25.50 -23.50
CA ALA A 209 -22.39 -26.18 -24.79
C ALA A 209 -23.88 -26.49 -25.07
N GLU A 210 -24.64 -26.90 -24.05
CA GLU A 210 -26.08 -27.14 -24.16
C GLU A 210 -26.87 -25.84 -24.39
N GLY A 211 -26.47 -24.75 -23.72
CA GLY A 211 -27.03 -23.42 -23.90
C GLY A 211 -26.80 -22.90 -25.33
N ILE A 212 -25.59 -23.07 -25.87
CA ILE A 212 -25.23 -22.71 -27.24
C ILE A 212 -26.09 -23.46 -28.26
N GLN A 213 -26.32 -24.77 -28.09
CA GLN A 213 -27.13 -25.54 -29.03
C GLN A 213 -28.58 -25.02 -29.09
N LYS A 214 -29.14 -24.66 -27.93
CA LYS A 214 -30.54 -24.22 -27.76
C LYS A 214 -30.75 -22.73 -28.02
N ALA A 215 -29.68 -21.93 -28.02
CA ALA A 215 -29.74 -20.50 -28.22
C ALA A 215 -30.34 -20.13 -29.58
N LYS A 216 -31.11 -19.04 -29.60
CA LYS A 216 -31.71 -18.49 -30.82
C LYS A 216 -31.10 -17.12 -31.07
N LEU A 217 -30.53 -16.96 -32.26
CA LEU A 217 -29.95 -15.67 -32.65
C LEU A 217 -31.04 -14.59 -32.74
N PRO A 218 -30.74 -13.36 -32.29
CA PRO A 218 -31.65 -12.25 -32.46
C PRO A 218 -31.86 -11.94 -33.94
N TYR A 219 -33.03 -11.40 -34.28
CA TYR A 219 -33.41 -11.08 -35.66
C TYR A 219 -32.51 -10.02 -36.32
N THR A 220 -31.76 -9.25 -35.53
CA THR A 220 -30.83 -8.24 -36.03
C THR A 220 -29.50 -8.39 -35.32
N LEU A 221 -28.49 -8.78 -36.09
CA LEU A 221 -27.10 -8.83 -35.64
C LEU A 221 -26.43 -7.50 -35.99
N LYS A 222 -25.75 -6.90 -35.01
CA LYS A 222 -25.01 -5.65 -35.19
C LYS A 222 -23.54 -5.99 -35.41
N GLY A 223 -22.92 -5.43 -36.45
CA GLY A 223 -21.50 -5.65 -36.76
C GLY A 223 -21.28 -5.95 -38.24
N LYS A 224 -20.12 -5.59 -38.75
CA LYS A 224 -19.69 -5.81 -40.14
C LYS A 224 -18.79 -7.04 -40.29
N THR A 225 -18.05 -7.38 -39.24
CA THR A 225 -17.21 -8.57 -39.16
C THR A 225 -17.81 -9.59 -38.19
N MET A 226 -17.37 -10.84 -38.32
CA MET A 226 -17.78 -11.91 -37.41
C MET A 226 -17.36 -11.57 -35.96
N GLU A 227 -16.16 -11.02 -35.77
CA GLU A 227 -15.68 -10.57 -34.46
C GLU A 227 -16.55 -9.44 -33.89
N GLU A 228 -16.92 -8.43 -34.69
CA GLU A 228 -17.78 -7.33 -34.23
C GLU A 228 -19.15 -7.83 -33.76
N VAL A 229 -19.73 -8.80 -34.47
CA VAL A 229 -21.03 -9.39 -34.10
C VAL A 229 -20.92 -10.14 -32.77
N ILE A 230 -19.85 -10.93 -32.59
CA ILE A 230 -19.59 -11.66 -31.34
C ILE A 230 -19.40 -10.67 -30.19
N ILE A 231 -18.59 -9.62 -30.35
CA ILE A 231 -18.37 -8.60 -29.32
C ILE A 231 -19.68 -7.91 -28.93
N ASN A 232 -20.54 -7.59 -29.90
CA ASN A 232 -21.82 -6.94 -29.63
C ASN A 232 -22.79 -7.88 -28.88
N LEU A 233 -22.81 -9.18 -29.20
CA LEU A 233 -23.60 -10.17 -28.46
C LEU A 233 -23.09 -10.32 -27.02
N LEU A 234 -21.78 -10.37 -26.81
CA LEU A 234 -21.18 -10.42 -25.47
C LEU A 234 -21.45 -9.16 -24.66
N ALA A 235 -21.48 -7.99 -25.30
CA ALA A 235 -21.84 -6.72 -24.65
C ALA A 235 -23.28 -6.73 -24.10
N ASP A 236 -24.19 -7.42 -24.80
CA ASP A 236 -25.60 -7.58 -24.42
C ASP A 236 -25.84 -8.80 -23.49
N ASP A 237 -24.78 -9.37 -22.88
CA ASP A 237 -24.82 -10.59 -22.03
C ASP A 237 -25.36 -11.84 -22.75
N MET A 238 -25.33 -11.87 -24.09
CA MET A 238 -25.83 -12.97 -24.91
C MET A 238 -24.73 -14.00 -25.22
N PHE A 239 -24.15 -14.61 -24.18
CA PHE A 239 -22.97 -15.49 -24.29
C PHE A 239 -23.23 -16.75 -25.13
N ASN A 240 -24.37 -17.41 -24.92
CA ASN A 240 -24.73 -18.62 -25.65
C ASN A 240 -25.06 -18.31 -27.11
N GLU A 241 -25.65 -17.15 -27.40
CA GLU A 241 -25.94 -16.67 -28.74
C GLU A 241 -24.66 -16.26 -29.47
N ALA A 242 -23.67 -15.71 -28.76
CA ALA A 242 -22.34 -15.47 -29.33
C ALA A 242 -21.68 -16.79 -29.76
N GLY A 243 -21.75 -17.82 -28.92
CA GLY A 243 -21.30 -19.17 -29.27
C GLY A 243 -22.11 -19.79 -30.42
N LYS A 244 -23.44 -19.59 -30.44
CA LYS A 244 -24.32 -20.04 -31.51
C LYS A 244 -23.95 -19.40 -32.85
N TYR A 245 -23.69 -18.10 -32.85
CA TYR A 245 -23.29 -17.36 -34.02
C TYR A 245 -21.93 -17.85 -34.53
N TYR A 246 -20.95 -18.04 -33.64
CA TYR A 246 -19.66 -18.62 -33.99
C TYR A 246 -19.80 -19.99 -34.66
N MET A 247 -20.60 -20.87 -34.06
CA MET A 247 -20.91 -22.20 -34.56
C MET A 247 -21.51 -22.17 -35.97
N GLU A 248 -22.48 -21.28 -36.21
CA GLU A 248 -23.16 -21.14 -37.52
C GLU A 248 -22.23 -20.57 -38.61
N GLN A 249 -21.30 -19.68 -38.27
CA GLN A 249 -20.36 -19.10 -39.24
C GLN A 249 -19.20 -20.03 -39.59
N THR A 250 -18.74 -20.87 -38.64
CA THR A 250 -17.53 -21.70 -38.79
C THR A 250 -17.82 -23.17 -39.07
N GLY A 251 -19.04 -23.64 -38.77
CA GLY A 251 -19.40 -25.05 -38.83
C GLY A 251 -18.81 -25.90 -37.68
N ALA A 252 -18.25 -25.27 -36.66
CA ALA A 252 -17.74 -25.93 -35.46
C ALA A 252 -18.88 -26.62 -34.66
N ASP A 253 -18.54 -27.55 -33.78
CA ASP A 253 -19.50 -28.09 -32.81
C ASP A 253 -19.69 -27.15 -31.61
N SER A 254 -20.69 -27.45 -30.77
CA SER A 254 -21.01 -26.61 -29.61
C SER A 254 -19.92 -26.57 -28.55
N GLU A 255 -19.09 -27.61 -28.47
CA GLU A 255 -17.99 -27.67 -27.51
C GLU A 255 -16.84 -26.77 -27.97
N SER A 256 -16.51 -26.83 -29.26
CA SER A 256 -15.52 -25.96 -29.90
C SER A 256 -15.96 -24.48 -29.87
N ALA A 257 -17.26 -24.21 -30.01
CA ALA A 257 -17.81 -22.86 -29.87
C ALA A 257 -17.79 -22.38 -28.42
N TYR A 258 -18.05 -23.26 -27.46
CA TYR A 258 -17.89 -22.97 -26.03
C TYR A 258 -16.45 -22.60 -25.72
N GLU A 259 -15.49 -23.42 -26.13
CA GLU A 259 -14.06 -23.17 -25.92
C GLU A 259 -13.62 -21.86 -26.54
N TYR A 260 -14.06 -21.56 -27.77
CA TYR A 260 -13.74 -20.29 -28.42
C TYR A 260 -14.19 -19.09 -27.58
N ILE A 261 -15.47 -19.06 -27.17
CA ILE A 261 -16.01 -17.95 -26.38
C ILE A 261 -15.38 -17.91 -24.99
N TYR A 262 -15.15 -19.05 -24.36
CA TYR A 262 -14.50 -19.14 -23.04
C TYR A 262 -13.07 -18.58 -23.07
N ASN A 263 -12.30 -18.93 -24.10
CA ASN A 263 -10.91 -18.48 -24.28
C ASN A 263 -10.80 -16.99 -24.58
N LEU A 264 -11.89 -16.31 -24.97
CA LEU A 264 -11.90 -14.85 -25.04
C LEU A 264 -11.76 -14.20 -23.66
N PHE A 265 -12.28 -14.82 -22.61
CA PHE A 265 -12.25 -14.31 -21.23
C PHE A 265 -11.10 -14.89 -20.41
N PHE A 266 -10.71 -16.12 -20.71
CA PHE A 266 -9.62 -16.82 -20.05
C PHE A 266 -8.66 -17.36 -21.11
N PRO A 267 -7.86 -16.50 -21.75
CA PRO A 267 -6.86 -16.96 -22.71
C PRO A 267 -5.87 -17.88 -21.99
N GLU A 268 -5.61 -19.06 -22.55
CA GLU A 268 -4.50 -19.90 -22.10
C GLU A 268 -3.18 -19.14 -22.34
N ASN A 269 -2.37 -18.99 -21.29
CA ASN A 269 -1.04 -18.36 -21.36
C ASN A 269 -0.05 -19.20 -22.17
#